data_AF-A0A6J1BS07-F1
#
_entry.id   AF-A0A6J1BS07-F1
#
_cell.length_a   1.000
_cell.length_b   1.000
_cell.length_c   1.000
_cell.angle_alpha   90.00
_cell.angle_beta   90.00
_cell.angle_gamma   90.00
#
_symmetry.space_group_name_H-M   'P 1'
#
loop_
_entity.id
_entity.type
_entity.pdbx_description
1 polymer ?
#
loop_
_entity_poly.entity_id
_entity_poly.type
_entity_poly.pdbx_seq_one_letter_code
_entity_poly.pdbx_strand_id
1 'polypeptide(L)'
;MYRKAIIFLTFFVIFFISCYVIVGSVDIRSYFFPLLQSQPISSSPCAAEPPLRVYMYDLPRRFNVGILNRRNLDQTPVTASTWPPWPRNSGLKRQHSVEYWMMGSLLHEDSGDGRDAVRVMDPENADAFFVPFFSSLSFNSHGRNMTDPATEVDHQLQIDLVKFLSESKYWQRSKGRDHVIPMTHPNAFRFLREQMNASIQIVVDFGRYPKAMSNLGKDVVAPYVHVVSSFIDDNPPDPFVSRKTLLFFQGKTFRKDDGIIRVKLAKILNGYDDVHYERSAATEKSIKTETLHHLVGSLMQL
;
A
#
# COMPACT_ATOMS: atom_id res chain seq x y z
N MET A 1 -14.01 61.25 13.39
CA MET A 1 -13.03 60.17 13.12
C MET A 1 -13.67 58.79 12.96
N TYR A 2 -14.67 58.41 13.78
CA TYR A 2 -15.30 57.08 13.74
C TYR A 2 -15.97 56.67 12.42
N ARG A 3 -16.61 57.61 11.70
CA ARG A 3 -17.31 57.31 10.43
C ARG A 3 -16.36 56.79 9.33
N LYS A 4 -15.12 57.29 9.27
CA LYS A 4 -14.12 56.84 8.29
C LYS A 4 -13.57 55.45 8.65
N ALA A 5 -13.40 55.16 9.94
CA ALA A 5 -12.94 53.87 10.43
C ALA A 5 -13.97 52.75 10.18
N ILE A 6 -15.26 53.03 10.36
CA ILE A 6 -16.34 52.07 10.08
C ILE A 6 -16.39 51.72 8.60
N ILE A 7 -16.30 52.71 7.71
CA ILE A 7 -16.28 52.47 6.25
C ILE A 7 -15.08 51.60 5.85
N PHE A 8 -13.91 51.87 6.42
CA PHE A 8 -12.69 51.10 6.13
C PHE A 8 -12.81 49.64 6.61
N LEU A 9 -13.37 49.43 7.80
CA LEU A 9 -13.60 48.10 8.36
C LEU A 9 -14.61 47.31 7.53
N THR A 10 -15.72 47.94 7.14
CA THR A 10 -16.73 47.31 6.28
C THR A 10 -16.13 46.90 4.93
N PHE A 11 -15.30 47.76 4.32
CA PHE A 11 -14.62 47.42 3.08
C PHE A 11 -13.66 46.23 3.25
N PHE A 12 -12.89 46.20 4.34
CA PHE A 12 -11.98 45.08 4.63
C PHE A 12 -12.70 43.75 4.83
N VAL A 13 -13.83 43.75 5.54
CA VAL A 13 -14.63 42.55 5.77
C VAL A 13 -15.23 42.04 4.46
N ILE A 14 -15.77 42.94 3.63
CA ILE A 14 -16.32 42.56 2.31
C ILE A 14 -15.21 42.03 1.39
N PHE A 15 -14.03 42.65 1.42
CA PHE A 15 -12.87 42.19 0.65
C PHE A 15 -12.43 40.78 1.07
N PHE A 16 -12.32 40.51 2.38
CA PHE A 16 -11.95 39.18 2.88
C PHE A 16 -12.99 38.11 2.57
N ILE A 17 -14.29 38.42 2.71
CA ILE A 17 -15.37 37.49 2.35
C ILE A 17 -15.33 37.20 0.84
N SER A 18 -15.12 38.22 0.02
CA SER A 18 -15.01 38.06 -1.43
C SER A 18 -13.79 37.23 -1.82
N CYS A 19 -12.62 37.47 -1.20
CA CYS A 19 -11.43 36.65 -1.40
C CYS A 19 -11.63 35.20 -0.93
N TYR A 20 -12.33 34.98 0.18
CA TYR A 20 -12.61 33.63 0.68
C TYR A 20 -13.55 32.86 -0.27
N VAL A 21 -14.56 33.52 -0.82
CA VAL A 21 -15.47 32.92 -1.82
C VAL A 21 -14.73 32.65 -3.15
N ILE A 22 -13.84 33.54 -3.58
CA ILE A 22 -13.03 33.32 -4.79
C ILE A 22 -12.04 32.17 -4.57
N VAL A 23 -11.29 32.15 -3.47
CA VAL A 23 -10.33 31.06 -3.17
C VAL A 23 -11.05 29.72 -2.91
N GLY A 24 -12.26 29.74 -2.38
CA GLY A 24 -13.08 28.55 -2.17
C GLY A 24 -13.78 28.01 -3.43
N SER A 25 -13.96 28.84 -4.46
CA SER A 25 -14.61 28.46 -5.73
C SER A 25 -13.63 28.24 -6.89
N VAL A 26 -12.43 28.81 -6.81
CA VAL A 26 -11.38 28.62 -7.82
C VAL A 26 -10.56 27.40 -7.42
N ASP A 27 -10.79 26.29 -8.11
CA ASP A 27 -9.91 25.12 -8.06
C ASP A 27 -8.57 25.49 -8.74
N ILE A 28 -7.66 26.11 -7.99
CA ILE A 28 -6.33 26.53 -8.48
C ILE A 28 -5.54 25.31 -8.99
N ARG A 29 -5.92 24.09 -8.58
CA ARG A 29 -5.34 22.84 -9.05
C ARG A 29 -5.56 22.66 -10.55
N SER A 30 -6.74 22.98 -11.09
CA SER A 30 -7.05 22.78 -12.52
C SER A 30 -6.23 23.67 -13.45
N TYR A 31 -5.75 24.83 -12.97
CA TYR A 31 -4.91 25.75 -13.76
C TYR A 31 -3.42 25.39 -13.76
N PHE A 32 -2.95 24.55 -12.84
CA PHE A 32 -1.58 24.01 -12.86
C PHE A 32 -1.46 22.68 -13.64
N PHE A 33 -2.57 22.04 -13.98
CA PHE A 33 -2.60 20.81 -14.79
C PHE A 33 -2.46 20.94 -16.33
N PRO A 34 -2.52 22.12 -17.00
CA PRO A 34 -2.25 22.17 -18.44
C PRO A 34 -0.79 21.92 -18.79
N LEU A 35 0.15 22.03 -17.83
CA LEU A 35 1.57 21.71 -18.05
C LEU A 35 1.91 20.22 -17.90
N LEU A 36 0.93 19.40 -17.49
CA LEU A 36 1.03 17.94 -17.40
C LEU A 36 0.11 17.24 -18.42
N GLN A 37 -0.34 17.95 -19.46
CA GLN A 37 -0.79 17.28 -20.67
C GLN A 37 0.43 16.61 -21.31
N SER A 38 0.60 15.33 -21.01
CA SER A 38 1.41 14.42 -21.79
C SER A 38 1.11 14.67 -23.27
N GLN A 39 2.15 15.03 -24.02
CA GLN A 39 2.07 15.00 -25.48
C GLN A 39 1.62 13.59 -25.90
N PRO A 40 0.82 13.45 -26.96
CA PRO A 40 0.53 12.12 -27.50
C PRO A 40 1.86 11.48 -27.88
N ILE A 41 2.27 10.48 -27.11
CA ILE A 41 3.47 9.69 -27.38
C ILE A 41 3.21 9.04 -28.73
N SER A 42 3.86 9.58 -29.76
CA SER A 42 4.10 8.86 -31.00
C SER A 42 4.64 7.50 -30.62
N SER A 43 3.91 6.44 -30.97
CA SER A 43 4.32 5.05 -30.76
C SER A 43 5.55 4.75 -31.60
N SER A 44 6.70 5.20 -31.12
CA SER A 44 7.98 4.54 -31.39
C SER A 44 7.88 3.15 -30.75
N PRO A 45 8.43 2.08 -31.35
CA PRO A 45 8.52 0.81 -30.66
C PRO A 45 9.30 1.07 -29.37
N CYS A 46 8.64 1.00 -28.21
CA CYS A 46 9.32 1.12 -26.93
C CYS A 46 10.35 0.00 -26.89
N ALA A 47 11.63 0.35 -26.88
CA ALA A 47 12.62 -0.54 -26.30
C ALA A 47 12.14 -0.83 -24.88
N ALA A 48 12.09 -2.10 -24.47
CA ALA A 48 11.75 -2.45 -23.11
C ALA A 48 12.66 -1.64 -22.17
N GLU A 49 12.07 -0.86 -21.26
CA GLU A 49 12.87 -0.15 -20.27
C GLU A 49 13.69 -1.18 -19.49
N PRO A 50 14.97 -0.88 -19.19
CA PRO A 50 15.79 -1.78 -18.41
C PRO A 50 15.14 -2.00 -17.03
N PRO A 51 15.27 -3.21 -16.45
CA PRO A 51 14.72 -3.50 -15.14
C PRO A 51 15.31 -2.57 -14.07
N LEU A 52 14.51 -2.20 -13.08
CA LEU A 52 14.97 -1.47 -11.91
C LEU A 52 16.03 -2.29 -11.15
N ARG A 53 17.22 -1.75 -10.96
CA ARG A 53 18.29 -2.43 -10.21
C ARG A 53 18.12 -2.17 -8.72
N VAL A 54 17.85 -3.22 -7.96
CA VAL A 54 17.52 -3.12 -6.54
C VAL A 54 18.58 -3.80 -5.70
N TYR A 55 19.23 -3.06 -4.81
CA TYR A 55 20.04 -3.68 -3.78
C TYR A 55 19.14 -4.06 -2.60
N MET A 56 19.19 -5.32 -2.19
CA MET A 56 18.50 -5.78 -0.99
C MET A 56 19.50 -5.91 0.16
N TYR A 57 19.24 -5.21 1.27
CA TYR A 57 20.06 -5.33 2.48
C TYR A 57 20.07 -6.75 3.02
N ASP A 58 21.27 -7.23 3.39
CA ASP A 58 21.46 -8.53 4.03
C ASP A 58 21.13 -8.46 5.54
N LEU A 59 19.85 -8.30 5.85
CA LEU A 59 19.37 -8.24 7.22
C LEU A 59 19.34 -9.62 7.90
N PRO A 60 19.67 -9.71 9.20
CA PRO A 60 19.50 -10.93 9.98
C PRO A 60 18.08 -11.50 9.94
N ARG A 61 17.93 -12.83 9.98
CA ARG A 61 16.60 -13.47 9.80
C ARG A 61 15.54 -13.04 10.80
N ARG A 62 15.92 -12.57 11.99
CA ARG A 62 14.98 -12.00 12.98
C ARG A 62 14.14 -10.84 12.44
N PHE A 63 14.60 -10.16 11.37
CA PHE A 63 13.86 -9.09 10.72
C PHE A 63 12.87 -9.60 9.65
N ASN A 64 12.98 -10.85 9.20
CA ASN A 64 12.16 -11.39 8.11
C ASN A 64 11.66 -12.81 8.37
N VAL A 65 12.23 -13.81 7.72
CA VAL A 65 11.74 -15.19 7.71
C VAL A 65 11.86 -15.87 9.07
N GLY A 66 12.73 -15.38 9.96
CA GLY A 66 12.81 -15.84 11.35
C GLY A 66 11.52 -15.57 12.13
N ILE A 67 10.74 -14.55 11.74
CA ILE A 67 9.44 -14.25 12.34
C ILE A 67 8.40 -15.31 11.93
N LEU A 68 8.54 -15.93 10.75
CA LEU A 68 7.70 -17.04 10.29
C LEU A 68 8.00 -18.34 11.05
N ASN A 69 9.26 -18.59 11.38
CA ASN A 69 9.70 -19.79 12.10
C ASN A 69 10.63 -19.44 13.28
N ARG A 70 10.03 -19.11 14.42
CA ARG A 70 10.75 -18.73 15.65
C ARG A 70 11.65 -19.82 16.25
N ARG A 71 11.51 -21.07 15.80
CA ARG A 71 12.38 -22.17 16.26
C ARG A 71 13.76 -22.12 15.59
N ASN A 72 13.86 -21.47 14.44
CA ASN A 72 15.13 -21.28 13.76
C ASN A 72 15.85 -20.07 14.34
N LEU A 73 17.00 -20.31 14.97
CA LEU A 73 17.84 -19.28 15.58
C LEU A 73 18.90 -18.72 14.62
N ASP A 74 19.02 -19.28 13.41
CA ASP A 74 19.94 -18.80 12.38
C ASP A 74 19.70 -17.32 12.07
N GLN A 75 20.75 -16.51 12.19
CA GLN A 75 20.73 -15.09 11.87
C GLN A 75 21.41 -14.77 10.53
N THR A 76 21.91 -15.78 9.82
CA THR A 76 22.52 -15.60 8.50
C THR A 76 21.48 -15.06 7.51
N PRO A 77 21.80 -14.00 6.74
CA PRO A 77 20.91 -13.46 5.72
C PRO A 77 20.37 -14.53 4.77
N VAL A 78 19.11 -14.38 4.37
CA VAL A 78 18.42 -15.38 3.54
C VAL A 78 18.91 -15.30 2.10
N THR A 79 19.12 -16.45 1.49
CA THR A 79 19.48 -16.61 0.07
C THR A 79 18.38 -17.39 -0.65
N ALA A 80 18.47 -17.50 -1.98
CA ALA A 80 17.53 -18.31 -2.76
C ALA A 80 17.42 -19.76 -2.24
N SER A 81 18.55 -20.37 -1.86
CA SER A 81 18.58 -21.76 -1.37
C SER A 81 18.03 -21.92 0.05
N THR A 82 18.00 -20.85 0.85
CA THR A 82 17.52 -20.87 2.24
C THR A 82 16.17 -20.17 2.44
N TRP A 83 15.52 -19.80 1.34
CA TRP A 83 14.19 -19.19 1.31
C TRP A 83 13.10 -20.20 1.69
N PRO A 84 12.38 -20.01 2.80
CA PRO A 84 11.37 -20.97 3.24
C PRO A 84 10.06 -20.79 2.47
N PRO A 85 9.26 -21.87 2.27
CA PRO A 85 7.94 -21.76 1.70
C PRO A 85 6.99 -20.96 2.61
N TRP A 86 6.05 -20.24 2.01
CA TRP A 86 5.03 -19.51 2.77
C TRP A 86 4.18 -20.48 3.61
N PRO A 87 3.94 -20.23 4.91
CA PRO A 87 3.16 -21.15 5.74
C PRO A 87 1.70 -21.23 5.28
N ARG A 88 1.19 -22.46 5.12
CA ARG A 88 -0.18 -22.73 4.63
C ARG A 88 -1.29 -22.15 5.55
N ASN A 89 -1.06 -22.15 6.87
CA ASN A 89 -2.05 -21.74 7.88
C ASN A 89 -1.73 -20.37 8.51
N SER A 90 -1.39 -19.38 7.68
CA SER A 90 -0.91 -18.07 8.14
C SER A 90 -2.02 -17.14 8.69
N GLY A 91 -3.30 -17.39 8.39
CA GLY A 91 -4.41 -16.54 8.86
C GLY A 91 -4.23 -15.07 8.50
N LEU A 92 -4.37 -14.16 9.48
CA LEU A 92 -4.14 -12.71 9.30
C LEU A 92 -2.74 -12.37 8.79
N LYS A 93 -1.73 -13.23 9.03
CA LYS A 93 -0.37 -13.02 8.52
C LYS A 93 -0.31 -13.09 6.99
N ARG A 94 -1.31 -13.69 6.33
CA ARG A 94 -1.44 -13.73 4.86
C ARG A 94 -1.79 -12.36 4.27
N GLN A 95 -2.54 -11.53 5.01
CA GLN A 95 -3.01 -10.19 4.60
C GLN A 95 -1.91 -9.15 4.37
N HIS A 96 -0.68 -9.50 4.75
CA HIS A 96 0.47 -8.63 4.67
C HIS A 96 1.67 -9.39 4.09
N SER A 97 1.41 -10.30 3.16
CA SER A 97 2.44 -11.20 2.60
C SER A 97 3.31 -10.53 1.53
N VAL A 98 3.01 -9.30 1.13
CA VAL A 98 3.83 -8.49 0.20
C VAL A 98 5.30 -8.46 0.58
N GLU A 99 5.60 -8.36 1.87
CA GLU A 99 6.98 -8.30 2.40
C GLU A 99 7.77 -9.56 2.02
N TYR A 100 7.11 -10.71 2.09
CA TYR A 100 7.67 -12.01 1.71
C TYR A 100 7.80 -12.13 0.19
N TRP A 101 6.77 -11.78 -0.57
CA TRP A 101 6.80 -11.93 -2.03
C TRP A 101 7.82 -10.98 -2.69
N MET A 102 7.96 -9.74 -2.22
CA MET A 102 8.98 -8.81 -2.70
C MET A 102 10.39 -9.35 -2.44
N MET A 103 10.64 -9.85 -1.23
CA MET A 103 11.92 -10.47 -0.89
C MET A 103 12.20 -11.72 -1.75
N GLY A 104 11.19 -12.59 -1.91
CA GLY A 104 11.30 -13.79 -2.74
C GLY A 104 11.59 -13.47 -4.22
N SER A 105 10.94 -12.45 -4.77
CA SER A 105 11.13 -11.98 -6.16
C SER A 105 12.55 -11.48 -6.42
N LEU A 106 13.18 -10.83 -5.43
CA LEU A 106 14.57 -10.37 -5.52
C LEU A 106 15.58 -11.50 -5.25
N LEU A 107 15.19 -12.53 -4.50
CA LEU A 107 16.05 -13.68 -4.22
C LEU A 107 16.13 -14.67 -5.38
N HIS A 108 15.03 -14.86 -6.13
CA HIS A 108 14.98 -15.83 -7.22
C HIS A 108 15.27 -15.15 -8.55
N GLU A 109 16.49 -15.35 -9.04
CA GLU A 109 16.92 -14.99 -10.39
C GLU A 109 16.50 -16.07 -11.41
N ASP A 110 15.19 -16.30 -11.59
CA ASP A 110 14.70 -16.92 -12.83
C ASP A 110 15.11 -16.07 -14.06
N SER A 111 15.82 -16.71 -14.99
CA SER A 111 16.46 -16.17 -16.19
C SER A 111 15.50 -15.73 -17.31
N GLY A 112 14.27 -15.31 -16.98
CA GLY A 112 13.31 -14.81 -17.95
C GLY A 112 13.57 -13.36 -18.34
N ASP A 113 13.64 -13.08 -19.64
CA ASP A 113 13.60 -11.72 -20.19
C ASP A 113 12.29 -11.01 -19.78
N GLY A 114 12.37 -9.71 -19.46
CA GLY A 114 11.18 -8.87 -19.20
C GLY A 114 10.79 -8.68 -17.72
N ARG A 115 11.76 -8.69 -16.78
CA ARG A 115 11.49 -8.33 -15.38
C ARG A 115 11.33 -6.82 -15.19
N ASP A 116 10.47 -6.42 -14.25
CA ASP A 116 10.36 -5.03 -13.81
C ASP A 116 11.51 -4.62 -12.87
N ALA A 117 12.05 -5.58 -12.10
CA ALA A 117 13.14 -5.34 -11.15
C ALA A 117 14.10 -6.55 -11.03
N VAL A 118 15.38 -6.25 -10.83
CA VAL A 118 16.46 -7.24 -10.66
C VAL A 118 17.28 -6.93 -9.43
N ARG A 119 17.70 -7.96 -8.69
CA ARG A 119 18.60 -7.76 -7.55
C ARG A 119 20.00 -7.48 -8.05
N VAL A 120 20.65 -6.47 -7.49
CA VAL A 120 22.09 -6.25 -7.63
C VAL A 120 22.81 -6.56 -6.33
N MET A 121 23.98 -7.19 -6.43
CA MET A 121 24.80 -7.54 -5.25
C MET A 121 25.69 -6.39 -4.80
N ASP A 122 26.10 -5.53 -5.74
CA ASP A 122 26.85 -4.32 -5.43
C ASP A 122 25.89 -3.12 -5.29
N PRO A 123 25.77 -2.53 -4.09
CA PRO A 123 24.90 -1.37 -3.85
C PRO A 123 25.30 -0.10 -4.63
N GLU A 124 26.52 -0.01 -5.17
CA GLU A 124 26.90 1.11 -6.05
C GLU A 124 26.19 1.05 -7.42
N ASN A 125 25.70 -0.14 -7.81
CA ASN A 125 24.94 -0.34 -9.05
C ASN A 125 23.43 -0.27 -8.86
N ALA A 126 22.96 0.12 -7.67
CA ALA A 126 21.55 0.12 -7.33
C ALA A 126 20.86 1.45 -7.65
N ASP A 127 19.68 1.35 -8.25
CA ASP A 127 18.74 2.46 -8.44
C ASP A 127 17.84 2.66 -7.21
N ALA A 128 17.58 1.58 -6.46
CA ALA A 128 16.80 1.60 -5.22
C ALA A 128 17.30 0.57 -4.20
N PHE A 129 16.97 0.78 -2.93
CA PHE A 129 17.38 -0.06 -1.81
C PHE A 129 16.16 -0.72 -1.17
N PHE A 130 16.03 -2.03 -1.29
CA PHE A 130 14.99 -2.77 -0.59
C PHE A 130 15.44 -3.13 0.83
N VAL A 131 14.61 -2.79 1.82
CA VAL A 131 14.80 -3.14 3.22
C VAL A 131 13.88 -4.32 3.56
N PRO A 132 14.39 -5.57 3.63
CA PRO A 132 13.57 -6.75 3.86
C PRO A 132 13.22 -6.91 5.35
N PHE A 133 12.61 -5.89 5.95
CA PHE A 133 12.00 -5.99 7.28
C PHE A 133 10.52 -6.33 7.14
N PHE A 134 10.12 -7.48 7.66
CA PHE A 134 8.73 -7.94 7.64
C PHE A 134 7.94 -7.24 8.76
N SER A 135 7.81 -5.92 8.66
CA SER A 135 7.31 -5.03 9.72
C SER A 135 5.85 -5.30 10.09
N SER A 136 5.03 -5.69 9.11
CA SER A 136 3.64 -6.06 9.32
C SER A 136 3.52 -7.43 9.99
N LEU A 137 4.39 -8.37 9.61
CA LEU A 137 4.45 -9.67 10.25
C LEU A 137 4.99 -9.55 11.69
N SER A 138 5.97 -8.68 11.93
CA SER A 138 6.50 -8.35 13.25
C SER A 138 5.38 -7.85 14.16
N PHE A 139 4.64 -6.84 13.73
CA PHE A 139 3.45 -6.35 14.43
C PHE A 139 2.43 -7.47 14.70
N ASN A 140 2.05 -8.25 13.68
CA ASN A 140 1.05 -9.31 13.85
C ASN A 140 1.49 -10.44 14.80
N SER A 141 2.80 -10.60 14.96
CA SER A 141 3.40 -11.66 15.77
C SER A 141 3.69 -11.20 17.21
N HIS A 142 3.89 -9.89 17.43
CA HIS A 142 4.37 -9.33 18.69
C HIS A 142 3.49 -8.22 19.29
N GLY A 143 2.71 -7.49 18.50
CA GLY A 143 2.05 -6.24 18.90
C GLY A 143 0.52 -6.28 18.95
N ARG A 144 -0.10 -7.33 19.51
CA ARG A 144 -1.58 -7.47 19.48
C ARG A 144 -2.31 -6.28 20.10
N ASN A 145 -1.83 -5.76 21.22
CA ASN A 145 -2.45 -4.60 21.90
C ASN A 145 -1.54 -3.37 22.00
N MET A 146 -0.27 -3.47 21.56
CA MET A 146 0.75 -2.42 21.63
C MET A 146 1.04 -1.87 23.03
N THR A 147 0.53 -2.54 24.06
CA THR A 147 0.68 -2.23 25.48
C THR A 147 1.14 -3.46 26.27
N ASP A 148 1.28 -4.60 25.60
CA ASP A 148 1.71 -5.85 26.21
C ASP A 148 3.25 -5.98 26.18
N PRO A 149 3.87 -6.73 27.11
CA PRO A 149 5.31 -6.94 27.10
C PRO A 149 5.85 -7.58 25.81
N ALA A 150 5.01 -8.31 25.06
CA ALA A 150 5.41 -8.92 23.80
C ALA A 150 5.67 -7.87 22.70
N THR A 151 5.08 -6.69 22.84
CA THR A 151 5.28 -5.53 21.96
C THR A 151 6.72 -5.01 22.01
N GLU A 152 7.44 -5.22 23.12
CA GLU A 152 8.83 -4.79 23.26
C GLU A 152 9.75 -5.46 22.23
N VAL A 153 9.41 -6.68 21.79
CA VAL A 153 10.17 -7.36 20.74
C VAL A 153 10.05 -6.62 19.41
N ASP A 154 8.85 -6.17 19.03
CA ASP A 154 8.63 -5.38 17.81
C ASP A 154 9.32 -4.01 17.91
N HIS A 155 9.22 -3.38 19.08
CA HIS A 155 9.85 -2.09 19.34
C HIS A 155 11.38 -2.19 19.21
N GLN A 156 12.00 -3.20 19.84
CA GLN A 156 13.44 -3.43 19.75
C GLN A 156 13.88 -3.75 18.32
N LEU A 157 13.09 -4.52 17.55
CA LEU A 157 13.37 -4.75 16.12
C LEU A 157 13.35 -3.43 15.33
N GLN A 158 12.42 -2.52 15.61
CA GLN A 158 12.42 -1.20 14.96
C GLN A 158 13.67 -0.39 15.33
N ILE A 159 14.03 -0.33 16.62
CA ILE A 159 15.24 0.39 17.11
C ILE A 159 16.49 -0.14 16.40
N ASP A 160 16.66 -1.46 16.38
CA ASP A 160 17.82 -2.10 15.80
C ASP A 160 17.91 -1.87 14.29
N LEU A 161 16.77 -1.90 13.58
CA LEU A 161 16.74 -1.63 12.15
C LEU A 161 17.11 -0.18 11.85
N VAL A 162 16.54 0.78 12.60
CA VAL A 162 16.87 2.20 12.44
C VAL A 162 18.35 2.43 12.67
N LYS A 163 18.93 1.82 13.70
CA LYS A 163 20.37 1.88 13.97
C LYS A 163 21.18 1.30 12.81
N PHE A 164 20.83 0.09 12.35
CA PHE A 164 21.52 -0.55 11.23
C PHE A 164 21.50 0.31 9.97
N LEU A 165 20.35 0.91 9.64
CA LEU A 165 20.21 1.77 8.47
C LEU A 165 20.96 3.09 8.66
N SER A 166 20.89 3.72 9.83
CA SER A 166 21.57 5.00 10.07
C SER A 166 23.10 4.90 9.99
N GLU A 167 23.68 3.73 10.27
CA GLU A 167 25.10 3.42 10.10
C GLU A 167 25.49 3.17 8.62
N SER A 168 24.52 2.94 7.73
CA SER A 168 24.76 2.71 6.31
C SER A 168 25.07 4.01 5.55
N LYS A 169 26.21 4.06 4.83
CA LYS A 169 26.55 5.19 3.94
C LYS A 169 25.47 5.48 2.88
N TYR A 170 24.77 4.44 2.41
CA TYR A 170 23.72 4.56 1.39
C TYR A 170 22.46 5.21 1.95
N TRP A 171 22.09 4.86 3.18
CA TRP A 171 21.02 5.55 3.90
C TRP A 171 21.40 7.01 4.16
N GLN A 172 22.62 7.27 4.63
CA GLN A 172 23.09 8.63 4.92
C GLN A 172 23.07 9.53 3.67
N ARG A 173 23.45 8.98 2.50
CA ARG A 173 23.46 9.69 1.21
C ARG A 173 22.09 10.24 0.82
N SER A 174 21.05 9.41 0.88
CA SER A 174 19.70 9.78 0.45
C SER A 174 18.78 10.21 1.59
N LYS A 175 19.21 10.03 2.85
CA LYS A 175 18.37 10.09 4.05
C LYS A 175 17.14 9.18 3.93
N GLY A 176 17.32 8.01 3.31
CA GLY A 176 16.27 7.01 3.15
C GLY A 176 15.36 7.20 1.93
N ARG A 177 15.55 8.24 1.10
CA ARG A 177 14.62 8.55 -0.01
C ARG A 177 14.60 7.52 -1.14
N ASP A 178 15.68 6.78 -1.30
CA ASP A 178 15.81 5.68 -2.28
C ASP A 178 15.55 4.30 -1.64
N HIS A 179 15.05 4.27 -0.39
CA HIS A 179 14.76 3.03 0.34
C HIS A 179 13.28 2.65 0.26
N VAL A 180 13.03 1.39 -0.06
CA VAL A 180 11.69 0.79 -0.12
C VAL A 180 11.47 -0.07 1.11
N ILE A 181 10.43 0.25 1.89
CA ILE A 181 10.10 -0.44 3.14
C ILE A 181 8.66 -0.92 3.13
N PRO A 182 8.41 -2.24 3.18
CA PRO A 182 7.06 -2.76 3.33
C PRO A 182 6.47 -2.42 4.69
N MET A 183 5.30 -1.75 4.70
CA MET A 183 4.59 -1.32 5.91
C MET A 183 3.06 -1.47 5.74
N THR A 184 2.64 -2.62 5.19
CA THR A 184 1.25 -2.87 4.78
C THR A 184 0.26 -2.96 5.93
N HIS A 185 0.66 -3.37 7.14
CA HIS A 185 -0.23 -3.29 8.30
C HIS A 185 -0.26 -1.85 8.85
N PRO A 186 -1.43 -1.28 9.20
CA PRO A 186 -1.56 0.11 9.66
C PRO A 186 -0.94 0.42 11.04
N ASN A 187 -0.36 -0.58 11.71
CA ASN A 187 0.47 -0.40 12.90
C ASN A 187 1.89 -0.94 12.71
N ALA A 188 2.24 -1.35 11.49
CA ALA A 188 3.62 -1.72 11.17
C ALA A 188 4.53 -0.51 11.41
N PHE A 189 5.68 -0.75 12.04
CA PHE A 189 6.65 0.30 12.34
C PHE A 189 6.13 1.44 13.24
N ARG A 190 5.05 1.22 14.02
CA ARG A 190 4.33 2.31 14.71
C ARG A 190 5.19 3.19 15.61
N PHE A 191 6.23 2.65 16.26
CA PHE A 191 7.01 3.40 17.24
C PHE A 191 7.96 4.40 16.59
N LEU A 192 8.61 3.99 15.50
CA LEU A 192 9.68 4.77 14.87
C LEU A 192 9.34 5.19 13.43
N ARG A 193 8.07 5.11 13.01
CA ARG A 193 7.65 5.39 11.62
C ARG A 193 8.08 6.76 11.14
N GLU A 194 8.03 7.77 12.01
CA GLU A 194 8.45 9.13 11.68
C GLU A 194 9.92 9.21 11.24
N GLN A 195 10.80 8.40 11.86
CA GLN A 195 12.22 8.34 11.50
C GLN A 195 12.44 7.75 10.11
N MET A 196 11.48 6.97 9.62
CA MET A 196 11.49 6.33 8.31
C MET A 196 10.63 7.06 7.28
N ASN A 197 10.11 8.24 7.60
CA ASN A 197 9.09 8.90 6.75
C ASN A 197 9.60 9.22 5.34
N ALA A 198 10.89 9.54 5.20
CA ALA A 198 11.50 9.87 3.91
C ALA A 198 11.55 8.68 2.93
N SER A 199 11.42 7.45 3.42
CA SER A 199 11.42 6.24 2.60
C SER A 199 10.14 6.06 1.78
N ILE A 200 10.27 5.32 0.69
CA ILE A 200 9.16 4.81 -0.13
C ILE A 200 8.50 3.69 0.66
N GLN A 201 7.29 3.91 1.16
CA GLN A 201 6.58 2.92 1.94
C GLN A 201 5.66 2.12 1.04
N ILE A 202 5.66 0.78 1.19
CA ILE A 202 4.61 -0.05 0.59
C ILE A 202 3.47 -0.18 1.58
N VAL A 203 2.34 0.43 1.25
CA VAL A 203 1.15 0.52 2.10
C VAL A 203 -0.04 -0.16 1.42
N VAL A 204 -1.15 -0.29 2.14
CA VAL A 204 -2.40 -0.89 1.63
C VAL A 204 -3.47 0.15 1.30
N ASP A 205 -3.39 1.30 1.96
CA ASP A 205 -4.24 2.46 1.75
C ASP A 205 -3.57 3.68 2.43
N PHE A 206 -4.11 4.87 2.18
CA PHE A 206 -3.68 6.12 2.81
C PHE A 206 -4.62 6.57 3.94
N GLY A 207 -5.58 5.73 4.35
CA GLY A 207 -6.67 6.13 5.23
C GLY A 207 -6.26 6.29 6.69
N ARG A 208 -5.14 5.69 7.10
CA ARG A 208 -4.71 5.61 8.51
C ARG A 208 -3.71 6.68 8.92
N TYR A 209 -3.06 7.36 7.96
CA TYR A 209 -1.94 8.24 8.24
C TYR A 209 -2.18 9.67 7.73
N PRO A 210 -1.58 10.69 8.38
CA PRO A 210 -1.55 12.03 7.82
C PRO A 210 -0.89 12.04 6.43
N LYS A 211 -1.34 12.92 5.53
CA LYS A 211 -0.77 13.07 4.18
C LYS A 211 0.75 13.33 4.18
N ALA A 212 1.26 14.00 5.21
CA ALA A 212 2.68 14.25 5.39
C ALA A 212 3.51 12.98 5.67
N MET A 213 2.85 11.91 6.12
CA MET A 213 3.48 10.62 6.42
C MET A 213 3.27 9.60 5.29
N SER A 214 2.07 9.55 4.72
CA SER A 214 1.83 8.67 3.57
C SER A 214 0.98 9.32 2.48
N ASN A 215 1.46 9.22 1.24
CA ASN A 215 0.84 9.86 0.08
C ASN A 215 1.27 9.24 -1.27
N LEU A 216 0.45 9.46 -2.29
CA LEU A 216 0.65 8.99 -3.66
C LEU A 216 1.90 9.52 -4.37
N GLY A 217 2.48 10.63 -3.91
CA GLY A 217 3.69 11.19 -4.52
C GLY A 217 4.98 10.50 -4.09
N LYS A 218 4.90 9.62 -3.07
CA LYS A 218 6.05 8.97 -2.45
C LYS A 218 5.87 7.47 -2.30
N ASP A 219 4.68 7.02 -1.90
CA ASP A 219 4.43 5.67 -1.46
C ASP A 219 3.64 4.87 -2.51
N VAL A 220 3.79 3.54 -2.43
CA VAL A 220 3.15 2.60 -3.34
C VAL A 220 2.07 1.83 -2.59
N VAL A 221 0.89 1.73 -3.20
CA VAL A 221 -0.20 0.91 -2.68
C VAL A 221 -0.08 -0.50 -3.24
N ALA A 222 -0.01 -1.49 -2.36
CA ALA A 222 -0.06 -2.90 -2.71
C ALA A 222 -1.32 -3.56 -2.12
N PRO A 223 -1.89 -4.56 -2.81
CA PRO A 223 -3.06 -5.28 -2.28
C PRO A 223 -2.70 -6.10 -1.03
N TYR A 224 -3.65 -6.24 -0.09
CA TYR A 224 -3.48 -7.06 1.12
C TYR A 224 -3.10 -8.52 0.79
N VAL A 225 -3.86 -9.16 -0.12
CA VAL A 225 -3.61 -10.52 -0.60
C VAL A 225 -4.07 -10.62 -2.04
N HIS A 226 -3.29 -11.29 -2.88
CA HIS A 226 -3.80 -11.76 -4.16
C HIS A 226 -4.76 -12.94 -3.91
N VAL A 227 -6.06 -12.66 -3.99
CA VAL A 227 -7.17 -13.60 -3.70
C VAL A 227 -8.00 -13.93 -4.93
N VAL A 228 -7.75 -13.23 -6.03
CA VAL A 228 -8.41 -13.44 -7.31
C VAL A 228 -7.45 -14.22 -8.21
N SER A 229 -7.96 -15.10 -9.05
CA SER A 229 -7.13 -15.76 -10.07
C SER A 229 -6.65 -14.72 -11.08
N SER A 230 -5.44 -14.90 -11.63
CA SER A 230 -5.00 -14.13 -12.79
C SER A 230 -6.01 -14.33 -13.93
N PHE A 231 -6.58 -13.24 -14.43
CA PHE A 231 -7.37 -13.26 -15.64
C PHE A 231 -6.40 -13.41 -16.82
N ILE A 232 -6.58 -14.46 -17.63
CA ILE A 232 -5.72 -14.78 -18.76
C ILE A 232 -6.27 -14.16 -20.06
N ASP A 233 -7.55 -13.79 -20.08
CA ASP A 233 -8.26 -13.26 -21.25
C ASP A 233 -9.10 -12.03 -20.86
N ASP A 234 -8.58 -10.85 -21.20
CA ASP A 234 -9.21 -9.55 -20.94
C ASP A 234 -10.18 -9.12 -22.07
N ASN A 235 -10.32 -9.91 -23.13
CA ASN A 235 -11.06 -9.52 -24.34
C ASN A 235 -12.08 -10.57 -24.80
N PRO A 236 -13.03 -11.00 -23.94
CA PRO A 236 -14.17 -11.75 -24.43
C PRO A 236 -14.97 -10.87 -25.42
N PRO A 237 -15.53 -11.45 -26.50
CA PRO A 237 -16.17 -10.69 -27.59
C PRO A 237 -17.34 -9.78 -27.17
N ASP A 238 -17.91 -9.99 -25.98
CA ASP A 238 -18.99 -9.18 -25.44
C ASP A 238 -18.98 -9.20 -23.89
N PRO A 239 -18.13 -8.36 -23.25
CA PRO A 239 -17.99 -8.38 -21.81
C PRO A 239 -19.18 -7.75 -21.10
N PHE A 240 -20.00 -6.93 -21.76
CA PHE A 240 -20.94 -6.02 -21.10
C PHE A 240 -22.41 -6.40 -21.32
N VAL A 241 -22.82 -6.79 -22.53
CA VAL A 241 -24.25 -7.02 -22.84
C VAL A 241 -24.77 -8.30 -22.16
N SER A 242 -23.89 -9.25 -21.88
CA SER A 242 -24.22 -10.50 -21.19
C SER A 242 -24.36 -10.37 -19.66
N ARG A 243 -23.95 -9.24 -19.07
CA ARG A 243 -23.98 -9.03 -17.60
C ARG A 243 -25.40 -8.74 -17.13
N LYS A 244 -25.96 -9.65 -16.34
CA LYS A 244 -27.27 -9.49 -15.69
C LYS A 244 -27.21 -8.78 -14.34
N THR A 245 -26.01 -8.59 -13.80
CA THR A 245 -25.78 -7.98 -12.48
C THR A 245 -25.13 -6.61 -12.69
N LEU A 246 -25.84 -5.56 -12.29
CA LEU A 246 -25.36 -4.17 -12.29
C LEU A 246 -24.45 -3.90 -11.08
N LEU A 247 -24.85 -4.37 -9.90
CA LEU A 247 -24.12 -4.11 -8.65
C LEU A 247 -23.92 -5.41 -7.86
N PHE A 248 -22.71 -5.62 -7.37
CA PHE A 248 -22.35 -6.76 -6.55
C PHE A 248 -21.74 -6.31 -5.22
N PHE A 249 -22.27 -6.85 -4.13
CA PHE A 249 -21.71 -6.74 -2.79
C PHE A 249 -21.75 -8.12 -2.14
N GLN A 250 -20.59 -8.61 -1.69
CA GLN A 250 -20.51 -9.80 -0.86
C GLN A 250 -19.52 -9.59 0.28
N GLY A 251 -20.02 -9.51 1.52
CA GLY A 251 -19.15 -9.35 2.68
C GLY A 251 -19.87 -8.94 3.96
N LYS A 252 -19.08 -8.57 4.98
CA LYS A 252 -19.64 -8.20 6.28
C LYS A 252 -20.38 -6.86 6.17
N THR A 253 -21.69 -6.87 6.36
CA THR A 253 -22.50 -5.65 6.45
C THR A 253 -22.20 -4.86 7.73
N PHE A 254 -21.95 -5.56 8.85
CA PHE A 254 -21.65 -4.95 10.15
C PHE A 254 -20.15 -5.04 10.44
N ARG A 255 -19.51 -3.90 10.73
CA ARG A 255 -18.08 -3.78 11.07
C ARG A 255 -17.90 -2.74 12.18
N LYS A 256 -16.65 -2.32 12.48
CA LYS A 256 -16.38 -1.17 13.37
C LYS A 256 -17.21 0.04 12.91
N ASP A 257 -17.69 0.85 13.86
CA ASP A 257 -18.67 1.93 13.63
C ASP A 257 -19.98 1.42 12.99
N ASP A 258 -20.46 0.26 13.45
CA ASP A 258 -21.68 -0.46 13.04
C ASP A 258 -21.84 -0.77 11.53
N GLY A 259 -20.82 -0.47 10.72
CA GLY A 259 -20.92 -0.57 9.26
C GLY A 259 -22.01 0.34 8.68
N ILE A 260 -22.24 1.52 9.28
CA ILE A 260 -23.36 2.44 8.97
C ILE A 260 -23.57 2.62 7.45
N ILE A 261 -22.50 2.81 6.68
CA ILE A 261 -22.58 3.00 5.22
C ILE A 261 -23.06 1.72 4.52
N ARG A 262 -22.51 0.56 4.89
CA ARG A 262 -22.88 -0.74 4.32
C ARG A 262 -24.32 -1.11 4.65
N VAL A 263 -24.78 -0.82 5.87
CA VAL A 263 -26.19 -1.01 6.29
C VAL A 263 -27.13 -0.12 5.47
N LYS A 264 -26.77 1.15 5.27
CA LYS A 264 -27.55 2.07 4.42
C LYS A 264 -27.60 1.59 2.98
N LEU A 265 -26.47 1.17 2.41
CA LEU A 265 -26.39 0.60 1.06
C LEU A 265 -27.27 -0.66 0.94
N ALA A 266 -27.18 -1.59 1.90
CA ALA A 266 -28.02 -2.79 1.92
C ALA A 266 -29.51 -2.45 1.84
N LYS A 267 -29.95 -1.44 2.59
CA LYS A 267 -31.35 -1.01 2.61
C LYS A 267 -31.78 -0.36 1.29
N ILE A 268 -30.94 0.48 0.70
CA ILE A 268 -31.23 1.19 -0.56
C ILE A 268 -31.30 0.20 -1.73
N LEU A 269 -30.40 -0.78 -1.73
CA LEU A 269 -30.20 -1.73 -2.83
C LEU A 269 -31.10 -2.97 -2.74
N ASN A 270 -31.88 -3.11 -1.66
CA ASN A 270 -32.75 -4.25 -1.46
C ASN A 270 -33.93 -4.23 -2.44
N GLY A 271 -34.16 -5.37 -3.11
CA GLY A 271 -35.32 -5.57 -4.00
C GLY A 271 -35.08 -5.19 -5.47
N TYR A 272 -33.83 -4.88 -5.87
CA TYR A 272 -33.47 -4.72 -7.27
C TYR A 272 -32.95 -6.04 -7.85
N ASP A 273 -33.51 -6.48 -8.98
CA ASP A 273 -33.23 -7.78 -9.58
C ASP A 273 -31.82 -7.88 -10.19
N ASP A 274 -31.23 -6.75 -10.54
CA ASP A 274 -29.87 -6.63 -11.09
C ASP A 274 -28.82 -6.34 -9.99
N VAL A 275 -29.19 -6.43 -8.71
CA VAL A 275 -28.27 -6.22 -7.58
C VAL A 275 -28.07 -7.51 -6.79
N HIS A 276 -26.82 -7.99 -6.76
CA HIS A 276 -26.40 -9.05 -5.85
C HIS A 276 -25.91 -8.43 -4.54
N TYR A 277 -26.67 -8.55 -3.46
CA TYR A 277 -26.24 -8.13 -2.13
C TYR A 277 -26.27 -9.32 -1.16
N GLU A 278 -25.09 -9.79 -0.74
CA GLU A 278 -24.97 -10.92 0.16
C GLU A 278 -24.15 -10.54 1.42
N ARG A 279 -24.78 -10.73 2.58
CA ARG A 279 -24.09 -10.65 3.86
C ARG A 279 -23.31 -11.95 4.08
N SER A 280 -21.99 -11.87 4.06
CA SER A 280 -21.13 -13.04 4.27
C SER A 280 -19.86 -12.71 5.05
N ALA A 281 -19.16 -13.74 5.52
CA ALA A 281 -17.79 -13.59 5.96
C ALA A 281 -16.85 -13.57 4.74
N ALA A 282 -15.75 -12.82 4.82
CA ALA A 282 -14.72 -12.86 3.80
C ALA A 282 -14.08 -14.26 3.79
N THR A 283 -14.38 -15.04 2.76
CA THR A 283 -13.82 -16.37 2.49
C THR A 283 -13.25 -16.40 1.08
N GLU A 284 -12.34 -17.33 0.78
CA GLU A 284 -11.86 -17.50 -0.60
C GLU A 284 -13.00 -17.82 -1.57
N LYS A 285 -14.01 -18.58 -1.10
CA LYS A 285 -15.20 -18.90 -1.88
C LYS A 285 -16.01 -17.65 -2.24
N SER A 286 -16.27 -16.77 -1.26
CA SER A 286 -17.02 -15.51 -1.52
C SER A 286 -16.27 -14.57 -2.46
N ILE A 287 -14.93 -14.58 -2.44
CA ILE A 287 -14.13 -13.74 -3.33
C ILE A 287 -14.15 -14.28 -4.77
N LYS A 288 -14.12 -15.60 -4.96
CA LYS A 288 -14.22 -16.24 -6.28
C LYS A 288 -15.59 -16.06 -6.94
N THR A 289 -16.65 -15.91 -6.15
CA THR A 289 -18.00 -15.66 -6.67
C THR A 289 -18.05 -14.35 -7.45
N GLU A 290 -17.39 -13.28 -6.97
CA GLU A 290 -17.29 -11.99 -7.67
C GLU A 290 -16.70 -12.13 -9.07
N THR A 291 -15.65 -12.95 -9.19
CA THR A 291 -14.92 -13.21 -10.44
C THR A 291 -15.77 -13.92 -11.50
N LEU A 292 -16.71 -14.77 -11.06
CA LEU A 292 -17.62 -15.52 -11.95
C LEU A 292 -18.71 -14.64 -12.57
N HIS A 293 -18.99 -13.47 -12.01
CA HIS A 293 -19.96 -12.52 -12.57
C HIS A 293 -19.39 -11.65 -13.71
N HIS A 294 -18.15 -11.90 -14.16
CA HIS A 294 -17.44 -11.07 -15.14
C HIS A 294 -17.43 -9.58 -14.77
N LEU A 295 -17.45 -9.26 -13.47
CA LEU A 295 -17.46 -7.88 -13.02
C LEU A 295 -16.02 -7.35 -13.02
N VAL A 296 -15.83 -6.16 -13.59
CA VAL A 296 -14.63 -5.36 -13.31
C VAL A 296 -14.78 -4.87 -11.87
N GLY A 297 -14.34 -5.70 -10.92
CA GLY A 297 -14.41 -5.41 -9.50
C GLY A 297 -13.37 -4.38 -9.11
N SER A 298 -13.81 -3.16 -8.83
CA SER A 298 -13.02 -2.24 -8.01
C SER A 298 -13.17 -2.70 -6.56
N LEU A 299 -12.14 -3.35 -6.04
CA LEU A 299 -12.14 -3.94 -4.70
C LEU A 299 -12.02 -2.81 -3.66
N MET A 300 -13.08 -2.01 -3.49
CA MET A 300 -13.18 -1.01 -2.43
C MET A 300 -13.39 -1.71 -1.09
N GLN A 301 -12.29 -2.03 -0.42
CA GLN A 301 -12.32 -2.22 1.03
C GLN A 301 -12.46 -0.86 1.70
N LEU A 302 -13.72 -0.41 1.90
CA LEU A 302 -14.05 0.55 2.95
C LEU A 302 -13.96 -0.10 4.33
#